data_AF-A0AAN6RRZ1-F1
#
_entry.id   AF-A0AAN6RRZ1-F1
#
_cell.length_a   1.000
_cell.length_b   1.000
_cell.length_c   1.000
_cell.angle_alpha   90.00
_cell.angle_beta   90.00
_cell.angle_gamma   90.00
#
_symmetry.space_group_name_H-M   'P 1'
#
loop_
_entity.id
_entity.type
_entity.pdbx_description
1 polymer ?
#
loop_
_entity_poly.entity_id
_entity_poly.type
_entity_poly.pdbx_seq_one_letter_code
_entity_poly.pdbx_strand_id
1 'polypeptide(L)'
;MIAQRAGTTALRRVAATPNAFFAANTAARLGLAHTQTRPVATQKLTPADGAALLAKQRLARPVSPHLEIYDKQQTWFGGSAWQRITGSAFSGGLYVFATAYLAAPVLGWHLESASLAAAFGALPFAVKGAVKFLAAWPFVFHAINGVRHLTFDMAIGFHRQSIIKTGWYLWGASIVGGLYLAFLA
;
A
#
# COMPACT_ATOMS: atom_id res chain seq x y z
N MET A 1 59.28 -6.50 83.55
CA MET A 1 58.26 -6.24 82.51
C MET A 1 58.17 -7.42 81.55
N ILE A 2 57.44 -8.48 81.92
CA ILE A 2 57.13 -9.61 81.02
C ILE A 2 55.75 -10.15 81.42
N ALA A 3 54.66 -9.65 80.81
CA ALA A 3 53.32 -10.24 80.96
C ALA A 3 52.31 -9.68 79.94
N GLN A 4 52.55 -9.80 78.62
CA GLN A 4 51.52 -9.45 77.61
C GLN A 4 51.47 -10.40 76.40
N ARG A 5 51.92 -11.65 76.52
CA ARG A 5 51.90 -12.62 75.40
C ARG A 5 51.09 -13.90 75.66
N ALA A 6 50.13 -13.87 76.59
CA ALA A 6 49.24 -15.02 76.86
C ALA A 6 47.85 -14.88 76.22
N GLY A 7 47.42 -13.68 75.79
CA GLY A 7 46.04 -13.43 75.37
C GLY A 7 45.72 -13.67 73.88
N THR A 8 46.71 -13.62 72.99
CA THR A 8 46.47 -13.61 71.53
C THR A 8 46.43 -15.01 70.90
N THR A 9 46.83 -16.06 71.60
CA THR A 9 46.83 -17.43 71.08
C THR A 9 45.50 -18.17 71.29
N ALA A 10 44.68 -17.73 72.26
CA ALA A 10 43.36 -18.32 72.51
C ALA A 10 42.32 -17.92 71.45
N LEU A 11 42.37 -16.68 70.95
CA LEU A 11 41.43 -16.18 69.94
C LEU A 11 41.62 -16.79 68.54
N ARG A 12 42.80 -17.33 68.22
CA ARG A 12 43.04 -17.97 66.91
C ARG A 12 42.52 -19.41 66.79
N ARG A 13 42.22 -20.11 67.90
CA ARG A 13 41.67 -21.48 67.82
C ARG A 13 40.16 -21.56 67.64
N VAL A 14 39.42 -20.51 68.00
CA VAL A 14 37.96 -20.47 67.82
C VAL A 14 37.59 -20.20 66.35
N ALA A 15 38.43 -19.50 65.60
CA ALA A 15 38.21 -19.22 64.18
C ALA A 15 38.61 -20.35 63.21
N ALA A 16 39.22 -21.45 63.72
CA ALA A 16 39.76 -22.53 62.89
C ALA A 16 38.88 -23.79 62.82
N THR A 17 37.68 -23.76 63.40
CA THR A 17 36.72 -24.86 63.25
C THR A 17 35.59 -24.42 62.33
N PRO A 18 35.67 -24.67 61.01
CA PRO A 18 34.53 -24.47 60.15
C PRO A 18 33.46 -25.45 60.63
N ASN A 19 32.36 -24.90 61.16
CA ASN A 19 31.24 -25.70 61.62
C ASN A 19 30.71 -26.48 60.40
N ALA A 20 30.88 -27.80 60.40
CA ALA A 20 30.63 -28.66 59.23
C ALA A 20 29.20 -28.51 58.69
N PHE A 21 28.25 -28.17 59.57
CA PHE A 21 26.87 -27.84 59.23
C PHE A 21 26.70 -26.56 58.40
N PHE A 22 27.55 -25.55 58.60
CA PHE A 22 27.50 -24.31 57.82
C PHE A 22 28.24 -24.45 56.49
N ALA A 23 29.34 -25.21 56.44
CA ALA A 23 30.08 -25.48 55.20
C ALA A 23 29.33 -26.42 54.24
N ALA A 24 28.61 -27.43 54.77
CA ALA A 24 27.80 -28.33 53.94
C ALA A 24 26.59 -27.61 53.31
N ASN A 25 25.98 -26.67 54.03
CA ASN A 25 24.82 -25.92 53.55
C ASN A 25 25.17 -24.79 52.57
N THR A 26 26.37 -24.21 52.63
CA THR A 26 26.83 -23.24 51.62
C THR A 26 27.26 -23.94 50.32
N ALA A 27 27.93 -25.10 50.40
CA ALA A 27 28.27 -25.91 49.23
C ALA A 27 27.01 -26.42 48.50
N ALA A 28 25.99 -26.88 49.24
CA ALA A 28 24.72 -27.31 48.65
C ALA A 28 23.93 -26.16 47.99
N ARG A 29 24.04 -24.93 48.51
CA ARG A 29 23.41 -23.73 47.93
C ARG A 29 24.16 -23.16 46.73
N LEU A 30 25.47 -23.37 46.63
CA LEU A 30 26.28 -23.06 45.45
C LEU A 30 26.09 -24.09 44.31
N GLY A 31 25.77 -25.35 44.65
CA GLY A 31 25.42 -26.40 43.67
C GLY A 31 24.03 -26.24 43.05
N LEU A 32 23.18 -25.39 43.65
CA LEU A 32 21.91 -24.91 43.09
C LEU A 32 22.09 -23.58 42.32
N ALA A 33 23.28 -23.31 41.82
CA ALA A 33 23.46 -22.26 40.82
C ALA A 33 22.51 -22.54 39.66
N HIS A 34 21.54 -21.63 39.48
CA HIS A 34 20.56 -21.63 38.40
C HIS A 34 21.16 -22.16 37.11
N THR A 35 20.86 -23.42 36.79
CA THR A 35 21.01 -23.93 35.43
C THR A 35 19.99 -23.12 34.63
N GLN A 36 20.45 -22.02 34.04
CA GLN A 36 19.61 -21.18 33.20
C GLN A 36 19.31 -22.01 31.95
N THR A 37 18.27 -22.84 32.03
CA THR A 37 17.79 -23.63 30.91
C THR A 37 17.24 -22.63 29.90
N ARG A 38 18.06 -22.29 28.91
CA ARG A 38 17.63 -21.43 27.83
C ARG A 38 16.85 -22.35 26.88
N PRO A 39 15.51 -22.24 26.77
CA PRO A 39 14.71 -23.17 25.98
C PRO A 39 14.89 -22.96 24.46
N VAL A 40 15.78 -22.04 24.07
CA VAL A 40 16.01 -21.64 22.68
C VAL A 40 17.39 -22.13 22.26
N ALA A 41 17.40 -23.17 21.42
CA ALA A 41 18.61 -23.61 20.74
C ALA A 41 18.99 -22.58 19.67
N THR A 42 20.21 -22.04 19.75
CA THR A 42 20.76 -21.15 18.73
C THR A 42 21.49 -21.97 17.68
N GLN A 43 21.15 -21.78 16.40
CA GLN A 43 21.89 -22.37 15.29
C GLN A 43 22.96 -21.39 14.80
N LYS A 44 24.17 -21.89 14.50
CA LYS A 44 25.17 -21.10 13.76
C LYS A 44 24.73 -21.02 12.31
N LEU A 45 24.48 -19.82 11.82
CA LEU A 45 24.09 -19.54 10.45
C LEU A 45 25.22 -18.81 9.74
N THR A 46 25.49 -19.15 8.49
CA THR A 46 26.31 -18.30 7.64
C THR A 46 25.53 -17.02 7.30
N PRO A 47 26.20 -15.93 6.88
CA PRO A 47 25.51 -14.73 6.39
C PRO A 47 24.52 -15.03 5.26
N ALA A 48 24.84 -15.99 4.38
CA ALA A 48 23.97 -16.44 3.30
C ALA A 48 22.69 -17.13 3.82
N ASP A 49 22.83 -18.02 4.81
CA ASP A 49 21.67 -18.69 5.42
C ASP A 49 20.75 -17.70 6.13
N GLY A 50 21.34 -16.73 6.84
CA GLY A 50 20.60 -15.64 7.47
C GLY A 50 19.81 -14.82 6.45
N ALA A 51 20.42 -14.46 5.31
CA ALA A 51 19.74 -13.74 4.23
C ALA A 51 18.58 -14.56 3.62
N ALA A 52 18.80 -15.86 3.38
CA ALA A 52 17.78 -16.75 2.84
C ALA A 52 16.59 -16.91 3.81
N LEU A 53 16.84 -17.04 5.11
CA LEU A 53 15.80 -17.11 6.13
C LEU A 53 15.01 -15.79 6.23
N LEU A 54 15.68 -14.65 6.20
CA LEU A 54 15.03 -13.34 6.19
C LEU A 54 14.17 -13.15 4.94
N ALA A 55 14.63 -13.60 3.77
CA ALA A 55 13.84 -13.59 2.54
C ALA A 55 12.58 -14.46 2.67
N LYS A 56 12.73 -15.71 3.17
CA LYS A 56 11.59 -16.60 3.45
C LYS A 56 10.59 -15.97 4.42
N GLN A 57 11.06 -15.34 5.49
CA GLN A 57 10.20 -14.65 6.45
C GLN A 57 9.49 -13.44 5.82
N ARG A 58 10.15 -12.66 4.96
CA ARG A 58 9.54 -11.51 4.28
C ARG A 58 8.42 -11.92 3.32
N LEU A 59 8.57 -13.07 2.64
CA LEU A 59 7.52 -13.63 1.79
C LEU A 59 6.29 -14.08 2.58
N ALA A 60 6.46 -14.49 3.84
CA ALA A 60 5.36 -14.90 4.72
C ALA A 60 4.65 -13.72 5.42
N ARG A 61 5.14 -12.48 5.26
CA ARG A 61 4.48 -11.32 5.87
C ARG A 61 3.24 -10.96 5.05
N PRO A 62 2.05 -10.88 5.68
CA PRO A 62 0.86 -10.44 4.97
C PRO A 62 0.97 -8.97 4.58
N VAL A 63 0.38 -8.61 3.45
CA VAL A 63 0.15 -7.21 3.07
C VAL A 63 -1.06 -6.71 3.85
N SER A 64 -0.92 -5.57 4.55
CA SER A 64 -2.06 -4.96 5.23
C SER A 64 -3.15 -4.59 4.21
N PRO A 65 -4.44 -4.80 4.52
CA PRO A 65 -5.52 -4.37 3.63
C PRO A 65 -5.41 -2.85 3.40
N HIS A 66 -5.66 -2.41 2.17
CA HIS A 66 -5.52 -1.01 1.76
C HIS A 66 -6.85 -0.47 1.20
N LEU A 67 -7.13 -0.69 -0.08
CA LEU A 67 -8.30 -0.12 -0.76
C LEU A 67 -9.63 -0.63 -0.20
N GLU A 68 -9.62 -1.83 0.37
CA GLU A 68 -10.81 -2.48 0.94
C GLU A 68 -11.26 -1.82 2.26
N ILE A 69 -10.32 -1.29 3.04
CA ILE A 69 -10.60 -0.70 4.36
C ILE A 69 -10.43 0.83 4.38
N TYR A 70 -9.96 1.43 3.29
CA TYR A 70 -9.73 2.86 3.22
C TYR A 70 -11.05 3.63 3.12
N ASP A 71 -11.09 4.81 3.74
CA ASP A 71 -12.22 5.72 3.64
C ASP A 71 -12.39 6.23 2.19
N LYS A 72 -13.56 5.98 1.60
CA LYS A 72 -13.88 6.38 0.22
C LYS A 72 -14.19 7.88 0.10
N GLN A 73 -14.35 8.61 1.21
CA GLN A 73 -14.58 10.06 1.24
C GLN A 73 -13.29 10.88 1.06
N GLN A 74 -12.16 10.21 0.86
CA GLN A 74 -10.86 10.85 0.72
C GLN A 74 -10.78 11.63 -0.60
N THR A 75 -10.14 12.80 -0.55
CA THR A 75 -10.22 13.81 -1.62
C THR A 75 -9.61 13.36 -2.96
N TRP A 76 -8.75 12.34 -2.94
CA TRP A 76 -8.14 11.77 -4.12
C TRP A 76 -9.00 10.69 -4.79
N PHE A 77 -9.88 10.00 -4.05
CA PHE A 77 -10.49 8.74 -4.49
C PHE A 77 -11.29 8.89 -5.79
N GLY A 78 -12.18 9.89 -5.87
CA GLY A 78 -12.98 10.14 -7.07
C GLY A 78 -12.16 10.71 -8.25
N GLY A 79 -11.66 11.94 -8.10
CA GLY A 79 -11.02 12.67 -9.19
C GLY A 79 -9.79 11.96 -9.78
N SER A 80 -8.92 11.39 -8.94
CA SER A 80 -7.70 10.73 -9.40
C SER A 80 -7.97 9.38 -10.07
N ALA A 81 -8.91 8.58 -9.54
CA ALA A 81 -9.27 7.31 -10.17
C ALA A 81 -9.90 7.56 -11.55
N TRP A 82 -10.85 8.49 -11.64
CA TRP A 82 -11.52 8.80 -12.90
C TRP A 82 -10.59 9.46 -13.93
N GLN A 83 -9.58 10.26 -13.53
CA GLN A 83 -8.57 10.75 -14.48
C GLN A 83 -7.86 9.60 -15.19
N ARG A 84 -7.49 8.56 -14.42
CA ARG A 84 -6.82 7.38 -14.96
C ARG A 84 -7.76 6.54 -15.80
N ILE A 85 -8.96 6.23 -15.30
CA ILE A 85 -9.95 5.41 -16.01
C ILE A 85 -10.33 6.05 -17.35
N THR A 86 -10.67 7.34 -17.35
CA THR A 86 -11.03 8.05 -18.59
C THR A 86 -9.86 8.13 -19.56
N GLY A 87 -8.64 8.42 -19.08
CA GLY A 87 -7.44 8.45 -19.93
C GLY A 87 -7.13 7.10 -20.54
N SER A 88 -7.12 6.04 -19.73
CA SER A 88 -6.92 4.67 -20.20
C SER A 88 -8.02 4.21 -21.16
N ALA A 89 -9.28 4.62 -20.95
CA ALA A 89 -10.37 4.31 -21.85
C ALA A 89 -10.17 4.94 -23.24
N PHE A 90 -9.76 6.20 -23.32
CA PHE A 90 -9.48 6.83 -24.62
C PHE A 90 -8.23 6.27 -25.29
N SER A 91 -7.13 6.11 -24.55
CA SER A 91 -5.91 5.52 -25.13
C SER A 91 -6.16 4.09 -25.58
N GLY A 92 -6.81 3.27 -24.75
CA GLY A 92 -7.19 1.90 -25.08
C GLY A 92 -8.13 1.86 -26.28
N GLY A 93 -9.18 2.68 -26.29
CA GLY A 93 -10.11 2.79 -27.41
C GLY A 93 -9.43 3.18 -28.72
N LEU A 94 -8.51 4.14 -28.68
CA LEU A 94 -7.70 4.54 -29.84
C LEU A 94 -6.87 3.37 -30.38
N TYR A 95 -6.12 2.68 -29.52
CA TYR A 95 -5.27 1.58 -29.96
C TYR A 95 -6.09 0.38 -30.46
N VAL A 96 -7.17 0.02 -29.77
CA VAL A 96 -8.09 -1.05 -30.20
C VAL A 96 -8.70 -0.70 -31.56
N PHE A 97 -9.20 0.52 -31.74
CA PHE A 97 -9.78 0.93 -33.01
C PHE A 97 -8.75 0.97 -34.13
N ALA A 98 -7.58 1.57 -33.91
CA ALA A 98 -6.53 1.67 -34.92
C ALA A 98 -6.01 0.31 -35.37
N THR A 99 -5.81 -0.62 -34.43
CA THR A 99 -5.38 -1.99 -34.73
C THR A 99 -6.47 -2.79 -35.44
N ALA A 100 -7.74 -2.68 -35.00
CA ALA A 100 -8.86 -3.31 -35.67
C ALA A 100 -9.05 -2.76 -37.09
N TYR A 101 -8.93 -1.45 -37.28
CA TYR A 101 -9.02 -0.79 -38.58
C TYR A 101 -7.91 -1.29 -39.54
N LEU A 102 -6.69 -1.44 -39.04
CA LEU A 102 -5.58 -2.01 -39.81
C LEU A 102 -5.83 -3.48 -40.19
N ALA A 103 -6.40 -4.27 -39.29
CA ALA A 103 -6.71 -5.69 -39.53
C ALA A 103 -7.95 -5.89 -40.41
N ALA A 104 -8.81 -4.87 -40.54
CA ALA A 104 -10.13 -4.97 -41.16
C ALA A 104 -10.13 -5.57 -42.57
N PRO A 105 -9.21 -5.19 -43.50
CA PRO A 105 -9.20 -5.77 -44.85
C PRO A 105 -8.87 -7.26 -44.88
N VAL A 106 -8.06 -7.74 -43.94
CA VAL A 106 -7.65 -9.15 -43.86
C VAL A 106 -8.76 -10.01 -43.26
N LEU A 107 -9.51 -9.44 -42.31
CA LEU A 107 -10.58 -10.14 -41.60
C LEU A 107 -11.97 -9.96 -42.24
N GLY A 108 -12.06 -9.14 -43.29
CA GLY A 108 -13.33 -8.81 -43.94
C GLY A 108 -14.25 -7.94 -43.08
N TRP A 109 -13.70 -7.15 -42.16
CA TRP A 109 -14.48 -6.23 -41.33
C TRP A 109 -14.71 -4.89 -42.03
N HIS A 110 -15.87 -4.29 -41.77
CA HIS A 110 -16.27 -2.98 -42.30
C HIS A 110 -16.18 -1.91 -41.22
N LEU A 111 -15.00 -1.29 -41.09
CA LEU A 111 -14.71 -0.24 -40.08
C LEU A 111 -14.51 1.15 -40.70
N GLU A 112 -14.78 1.30 -42.00
CA GLU A 112 -14.84 2.59 -42.68
C GLU A 112 -15.97 3.48 -42.12
N SER A 113 -15.75 4.79 -42.18
CA SER A 113 -16.65 5.79 -41.59
C SER A 113 -18.11 5.65 -42.04
N ALA A 114 -18.36 5.26 -43.29
CA ALA A 114 -19.71 5.06 -43.81
C ALA A 114 -20.45 3.89 -43.13
N SER A 115 -19.77 2.76 -42.98
CA SER A 115 -20.32 1.56 -42.34
C SER A 115 -20.56 1.78 -40.85
N LEU A 116 -19.63 2.47 -40.17
CA LEU A 116 -19.81 2.85 -38.76
C LEU A 116 -20.97 3.83 -38.58
N ALA A 117 -21.10 4.84 -39.46
CA ALA A 117 -22.19 5.82 -39.40
C ALA A 117 -23.56 5.16 -39.65
N ALA A 118 -23.64 4.24 -40.61
CA ALA A 118 -24.87 3.48 -40.88
C ALA A 118 -25.25 2.58 -39.70
N ALA A 119 -24.29 1.83 -39.15
CA ALA A 119 -24.50 0.97 -37.98
C ALA A 119 -24.95 1.78 -36.75
N PHE A 120 -24.29 2.91 -36.48
CA PHE A 120 -24.68 3.80 -35.39
C PHE A 120 -26.05 4.44 -35.63
N GLY A 121 -26.35 4.86 -36.86
CA GLY A 121 -27.62 5.47 -37.24
C GLY A 121 -28.83 4.55 -37.03
N ALA A 122 -28.64 3.25 -37.26
CA ALA A 122 -29.65 2.21 -37.07
C ALA A 122 -30.00 1.92 -35.59
N LEU A 123 -29.21 2.41 -34.63
CA LEU A 123 -29.49 2.21 -33.21
C LEU A 123 -30.74 3.00 -32.75
N PRO A 124 -31.49 2.48 -31.75
CA PRO A 124 -32.58 3.22 -31.13
C PRO A 124 -32.11 4.57 -30.56
N PHE A 125 -32.99 5.57 -30.52
CA PHE A 125 -32.66 6.93 -30.04
C PHE A 125 -31.99 6.92 -28.65
N ALA A 126 -32.54 6.16 -27.70
CA ALA A 126 -31.99 6.05 -26.36
C ALA A 126 -30.57 5.45 -26.35
N VAL A 127 -30.31 4.45 -27.20
CA VAL A 127 -28.99 3.82 -27.31
C VAL A 127 -27.99 4.79 -27.95
N LYS A 128 -28.39 5.53 -28.99
CA LYS A 128 -27.56 6.60 -29.59
C LYS A 128 -27.17 7.64 -28.56
N GLY A 129 -28.15 8.12 -27.78
CA GLY A 129 -27.91 9.08 -26.70
C GLY A 129 -26.94 8.54 -25.65
N ALA A 130 -27.13 7.30 -25.20
CA ALA A 130 -26.25 6.66 -24.23
C ALA A 130 -24.81 6.51 -24.76
N VAL A 131 -24.63 6.04 -26.00
CA VAL A 131 -23.31 5.90 -26.62
C VAL A 131 -22.63 7.27 -26.79
N LYS A 132 -23.34 8.29 -27.28
CA LYS A 132 -22.80 9.66 -27.39
C LYS A 132 -22.37 10.18 -26.02
N PHE A 133 -23.19 10.00 -24.98
CA PHE A 133 -22.86 10.46 -23.64
C PHE A 133 -21.69 9.68 -23.02
N LEU A 134 -21.64 8.36 -23.20
CA LEU A 134 -20.53 7.51 -22.72
C LEU A 134 -19.21 7.83 -23.42
N ALA A 135 -19.22 8.38 -24.64
CA ALA A 135 -18.02 8.92 -25.27
C ALA A 135 -17.72 10.36 -24.80
N ALA A 136 -18.74 11.22 -24.72
CA ALA A 136 -18.56 12.64 -24.44
C ALA A 136 -18.20 12.94 -22.97
N TRP A 137 -18.90 12.33 -22.00
CA TRP A 137 -18.67 12.62 -20.59
C TRP A 137 -17.24 12.30 -20.13
N PRO A 138 -16.66 11.12 -20.44
CA PRO A 138 -15.26 10.84 -20.11
C PRO A 138 -14.30 11.86 -20.72
N PHE A 139 -14.57 12.33 -21.95
CA PHE A 139 -13.71 13.31 -22.64
C PHE A 139 -13.69 14.63 -21.88
N VAL A 140 -14.88 15.16 -21.57
CA VAL A 140 -15.02 16.42 -20.84
C VAL A 140 -14.47 16.30 -19.42
N PHE A 141 -14.75 15.19 -18.73
CA PHE A 141 -14.19 14.91 -17.40
C PHE A 141 -12.66 14.94 -17.44
N HIS A 142 -12.05 14.18 -18.36
CA HIS A 142 -10.60 14.05 -18.47
C HIS A 142 -9.93 15.40 -18.79
N ALA A 143 -10.53 16.19 -19.67
CA ALA A 143 -10.02 17.49 -20.06
C ALA A 143 -10.07 18.49 -18.88
N ILE A 144 -11.24 18.65 -18.25
CA ILE A 144 -11.41 19.59 -17.13
C ILE A 144 -10.56 19.18 -15.92
N ASN A 145 -10.59 17.89 -15.56
CA ASN A 145 -9.79 17.41 -14.43
C ASN A 145 -8.29 17.40 -14.77
N GLY A 146 -7.91 17.23 -16.03
CA GLY A 146 -6.53 17.43 -16.50
C GLY A 146 -6.03 18.84 -16.22
N VAL A 147 -6.81 19.88 -16.55
CA VAL A 147 -6.49 21.28 -16.20
C VAL A 147 -6.37 21.46 -14.68
N ARG A 148 -7.27 20.84 -13.91
CA ARG A 148 -7.19 20.83 -12.43
C ARG A 148 -5.91 20.17 -11.92
N HIS A 149 -5.48 19.07 -12.53
CA HIS A 149 -4.21 18.41 -12.20
C HIS A 149 -3.01 19.30 -12.53
N LEU A 150 -2.99 19.96 -13.70
CA LEU A 150 -1.94 20.93 -14.03
C LEU A 150 -1.91 22.11 -13.03
N THR A 151 -3.07 22.52 -12.52
CA THR A 151 -3.15 23.53 -11.45
C THR A 151 -2.50 23.04 -10.15
N PHE A 152 -2.69 21.76 -9.82
CA PHE A 152 -1.98 21.11 -8.71
C PHE A 152 -0.49 20.97 -9.00
N ASP A 153 -0.05 20.74 -10.23
CA ASP A 153 1.40 20.68 -10.51
C ASP A 153 2.08 22.05 -10.26
N MET A 154 1.32 23.14 -10.31
CA MET A 154 1.78 24.50 -9.95
C MET A 154 1.68 24.83 -8.45
N ALA A 155 1.40 23.87 -7.57
CA ALA A 155 1.18 24.09 -6.12
C ALA A 155 -0.06 24.95 -5.78
N ILE A 156 -1.01 25.13 -6.70
CA ILE A 156 -2.19 25.98 -6.52
C ILE A 156 -3.40 25.14 -6.08
N GLY A 157 -4.11 25.59 -5.04
CA GLY A 157 -5.40 24.98 -4.66
C GLY A 157 -5.34 23.69 -3.85
N PHE A 158 -4.19 23.37 -3.21
CA PHE A 158 -4.01 22.17 -2.37
C PHE A 158 -4.73 22.17 -1.03
N HIS A 159 -5.32 23.29 -0.62
CA HIS A 159 -6.10 23.30 0.62
C HIS A 159 -7.28 22.33 0.50
N ARG A 160 -7.53 21.51 1.53
CA ARG A 160 -8.55 20.44 1.49
C ARG A 160 -9.92 20.96 1.05
N GLN A 161 -10.33 22.12 1.55
CA GLN A 161 -11.61 22.73 1.18
C GLN A 161 -11.67 23.10 -0.30
N SER A 162 -10.56 23.61 -0.87
CA SER A 162 -10.43 23.93 -2.28
C SER A 162 -10.50 22.67 -3.15
N ILE A 163 -9.84 21.59 -2.74
CA ILE A 163 -9.87 20.30 -3.45
C ILE A 163 -11.29 19.73 -3.50
N ILE A 164 -12.05 19.81 -2.39
CA ILE A 164 -13.45 19.36 -2.31
C ILE A 164 -14.34 20.23 -3.20
N LYS A 165 -14.25 21.56 -3.06
CA LYS A 165 -15.06 22.51 -3.82
C LYS A 165 -14.84 22.36 -5.33
N THR A 166 -13.58 22.32 -5.77
CA THR A 166 -13.23 22.08 -7.18
C THR A 166 -13.64 20.70 -7.67
N GLY A 167 -13.67 19.68 -6.80
CA GLY A 167 -14.19 18.35 -7.11
C GLY A 167 -15.68 18.38 -7.50
N TRP A 168 -16.52 19.11 -6.76
CA TRP A 168 -17.94 19.26 -7.11
C TRP A 168 -18.15 20.01 -8.42
N TYR A 169 -17.38 21.09 -8.67
CA TYR A 169 -17.43 21.79 -9.96
C TYR A 169 -17.00 20.91 -11.12
N LEU A 170 -15.95 20.10 -10.95
CA LEU A 170 -15.53 19.13 -11.96
C LEU A 170 -16.66 18.16 -12.33
N TRP A 171 -17.31 17.55 -11.32
CA TRP A 171 -18.42 16.63 -11.56
C TRP A 171 -19.58 17.31 -12.28
N GLY A 172 -20.02 18.48 -11.80
CA GLY A 172 -21.10 19.23 -12.44
C GLY A 172 -20.77 19.65 -13.88
N ALA A 173 -19.62 20.29 -14.09
CA ALA A 173 -19.21 20.78 -15.40
C ALA A 173 -19.00 19.65 -16.40
N SER A 174 -18.43 18.52 -15.98
CA SER A 174 -18.23 17.36 -16.87
C SER A 174 -19.53 16.72 -17.30
N ILE A 175 -20.51 16.55 -16.39
CA ILE A 175 -21.83 16.00 -16.72
C ILE A 175 -22.58 16.93 -17.66
N VAL A 176 -22.63 18.22 -17.35
CA VAL A 176 -23.29 19.22 -18.21
C VAL A 176 -22.64 19.28 -19.58
N GLY A 177 -21.31 19.35 -19.65
CA GLY A 177 -20.59 19.35 -20.92
C GLY A 177 -20.77 18.06 -21.70
N GLY A 178 -20.77 16.90 -21.04
CA GLY A 178 -21.03 15.61 -21.67
C GLY A 178 -22.45 15.52 -22.26
N LEU A 179 -23.46 16.00 -21.54
CA LEU A 179 -24.84 16.07 -22.04
C LEU A 179 -24.97 17.04 -23.21
N TYR A 180 -24.34 18.21 -23.11
CA TYR A 180 -24.30 19.19 -24.20
C TYR A 180 -23.71 18.57 -25.47
N LEU A 181 -22.53 17.95 -25.39
CA LEU A 181 -21.90 17.29 -26.53
C LEU A 181 -22.73 16.09 -27.05
N ALA A 182 -23.45 15.40 -26.17
CA ALA A 182 -24.25 14.25 -26.57
C ALA A 182 -25.53 14.64 -27.33
N PHE A 183 -26.16 15.76 -27.01
CA PHE A 183 -27.51 16.07 -27.49
C PHE A 183 -27.66 17.39 -28.24
N LEU A 184 -26.72 18.32 -28.07
CA LEU A 184 -26.83 19.70 -28.55
C LEU A 184 -25.67 20.16 -29.45
N ALA A 185 -24.60 19.36 -29.55
CA ALA A 185 -23.48 19.55 -30.46
C ALA A 185 -23.58 18.65 -31.70
#